data_AF-A0A0D0BFK3-F1
#
_entry.id   AF-A0A0D0BFK3-F1
#
_cell.length_a   1.000
_cell.length_b   1.000
_cell.length_c   1.000
_cell.angle_alpha   90.00
_cell.angle_beta   90.00
_cell.angle_gamma   90.00
#
_symmetry.space_group_name_H-M   'P 1'
#
loop_
_entity.id
_entity.type
_entity.pdbx_description
1 polymer ?
#
loop_
_entity_poly.entity_id
_entity_poly.type
_entity_poly.pdbx_seq_one_letter_code
_entity_poly.pdbx_strand_id
1 'polypeptide(L)'
;LLVSLPLVQSVDKVAGLNWMQCLTNIKSNTNATQNLADLLNSNGDPVLIVADATATSYSLCTPLCGKGQDFNVSVFAQDFTSWLLPYLALIAQLPF
;
A
#
# COMPACT_ATOMS: atom_id res chain seq x y z
N LEU A 1 -28.80 -20.06 -5.70
CA LEU A 1 -28.30 -18.70 -5.40
C LEU A 1 -27.06 -18.86 -4.53
N LEU A 2 -25.88 -18.88 -5.15
CA LEU A 2 -24.60 -19.06 -4.45
C LEU A 2 -24.11 -17.69 -4.02
N VAL A 3 -24.13 -17.42 -2.71
CA VAL A 3 -23.54 -16.21 -2.12
C VAL A 3 -22.04 -16.47 -1.97
N SER A 4 -21.28 -16.01 -2.94
CA SER A 4 -19.82 -15.95 -2.84
C SER A 4 -19.47 -14.81 -1.88
N LEU A 5 -19.19 -15.13 -0.60
CA LEU A 5 -18.52 -14.17 0.28
C LEU A 5 -17.15 -13.87 -0.33
N PRO A 6 -16.81 -12.62 -0.68
CA PRO A 6 -15.43 -12.28 -0.91
C PRO A 6 -14.75 -12.34 0.46
N LEU A 7 -13.95 -13.38 0.65
CA LEU A 7 -12.97 -13.45 1.72
C LEU A 7 -12.19 -12.13 1.73
N VAL A 8 -12.02 -11.57 2.92
CA VAL A 8 -11.03 -10.54 3.23
C VAL A 8 -9.67 -11.12 2.88
N GLN A 9 -9.23 -10.92 1.63
CA GLN A 9 -7.87 -11.19 1.23
C GLN A 9 -7.03 -10.04 1.81
N SER A 10 -6.15 -10.37 2.75
CA SER A 10 -5.04 -9.50 3.14
C SER A 10 -4.39 -8.97 1.87
N VAL A 11 -4.44 -7.65 1.69
CA VAL A 11 -3.98 -7.00 0.46
C VAL A 11 -2.46 -6.97 0.48
N ASP A 12 -1.82 -8.09 0.13
CA ASP A 12 -0.38 -8.13 -0.21
C ASP A 12 -0.09 -7.38 -1.53
N LYS A 13 -1.15 -6.89 -2.20
CA LYS A 13 -1.09 -6.22 -3.50
C LYS A 13 -1.92 -4.94 -3.48
N VAL A 14 -1.35 -3.87 -2.94
CA VAL A 14 -1.90 -2.54 -3.14
C VAL A 14 -1.52 -2.10 -4.56
N ALA A 15 -2.51 -2.12 -5.45
CA ALA A 15 -2.48 -1.66 -6.85
C ALA A 15 -1.25 -2.08 -7.67
N GLY A 16 -1.33 -3.24 -8.36
CA GLY A 16 -0.56 -3.56 -9.58
C GLY A 16 0.97 -3.62 -9.51
N LEU A 17 1.59 -3.22 -8.40
CA LEU A 17 3.04 -3.12 -8.22
C LEU A 17 3.53 -4.14 -7.20
N ASN A 18 4.59 -4.87 -7.55
CA ASN A 18 5.28 -5.75 -6.61
C ASN A 18 6.29 -4.94 -5.79
N TRP A 19 5.78 -4.22 -4.79
CA TRP A 19 6.59 -3.37 -3.92
C TRP A 19 7.71 -4.14 -3.22
N MET A 20 7.45 -5.37 -2.78
CA MET A 20 8.48 -6.20 -2.15
C MET A 20 9.64 -6.50 -3.10
N GLN A 21 9.34 -6.86 -4.35
CA GLN A 21 10.37 -7.11 -5.35
C GLN A 21 11.17 -5.83 -5.66
N CYS A 22 10.50 -4.69 -5.79
CA CYS A 22 11.20 -3.43 -6.05
C CYS A 22 12.11 -3.03 -4.88
N LEU A 23 11.61 -3.07 -3.64
CA LEU A 23 12.42 -2.75 -2.45
C LEU A 23 13.61 -3.72 -2.31
N THR A 24 13.43 -4.98 -2.69
CA THR A 24 14.53 -5.97 -2.75
C THR A 24 15.58 -5.58 -3.79
N ASN A 25 15.16 -5.10 -4.96
CA ASN A 25 16.06 -4.61 -6.01
C ASN A 25 16.81 -3.34 -5.60
N ILE A 26 16.18 -2.44 -4.85
CA ILE A 26 16.85 -1.25 -4.28
C ILE A 26 17.95 -1.71 -3.33
N LYS A 27 17.64 -2.61 -2.38
CA LYS A 27 18.64 -3.13 -1.44
C LYS A 27 19.80 -3.84 -2.16
N SER A 28 19.53 -4.64 -3.19
CA SER A 28 20.58 -5.34 -3.94
C SER A 28 21.46 -4.38 -4.74
N ASN A 29 20.87 -3.37 -5.38
CA ASN A 29 21.60 -2.34 -6.12
C ASN A 29 22.47 -1.50 -5.18
N THR A 30 21.94 -1.07 -4.03
CA THR A 30 22.72 -0.34 -3.03
C THR A 30 23.88 -1.19 -2.50
N ASN A 31 23.66 -2.49 -2.27
CA ASN A 31 24.76 -3.37 -1.85
C ASN A 31 25.84 -3.53 -2.94
N ALA A 32 25.47 -3.49 -4.22
CA ALA A 32 26.44 -3.53 -5.32
C ALA A 32 27.20 -2.21 -5.50
N THR A 33 26.52 -1.07 -5.34
CA THR A 33 27.08 0.27 -5.57
C THR A 33 27.71 0.88 -4.33
N GLN A 34 27.44 0.33 -3.14
CA GLN A 34 27.77 0.90 -1.84
C GLN A 34 27.22 2.33 -1.65
N ASN A 35 26.18 2.70 -2.40
CA ASN A 35 25.55 4.01 -2.32
C ASN A 35 24.35 3.98 -1.37
N LEU A 36 24.57 4.32 -0.10
CA LEU A 36 23.53 4.38 0.93
C LEU A 36 22.72 5.68 0.91
N ALA A 37 22.94 6.56 -0.08
CA ALA A 37 22.12 7.74 -0.25
C ALA A 37 20.64 7.33 -0.32
N ASP A 38 19.80 8.06 0.42
CA ASP A 38 18.35 7.83 0.49
C ASP A 38 17.89 6.51 1.15
N LEU A 39 18.79 5.74 1.78
CA LEU A 39 18.41 4.69 2.74
C LEU A 39 18.34 5.28 4.15
N LEU A 40 17.21 5.05 4.82
CA LEU A 40 16.87 5.69 6.08
C LEU A 40 16.46 4.65 7.12
N ASN A 41 16.61 5.01 8.40
CA ASN A 41 15.99 4.29 9.51
C ASN A 41 14.53 4.76 9.71
N SER A 42 13.84 4.22 10.72
CA SER A 42 12.43 4.55 10.99
C SER A 42 12.22 5.98 11.51
N ASN A 43 13.30 6.64 11.94
CA ASN A 43 13.28 8.05 12.35
C ASN A 43 13.51 8.99 11.16
N GLY A 44 13.85 8.45 9.99
CA GLY A 44 14.21 9.22 8.80
C GLY A 44 15.68 9.65 8.76
N ASP A 45 16.55 9.09 9.61
CA ASP A 45 17.99 9.37 9.56
C ASP A 45 18.70 8.45 8.56
N PRO A 46 19.75 8.93 7.86
CA PRO A 46 20.59 8.09 7.01
C PRO A 46 21.23 6.94 7.78
N VAL A 47 21.33 5.78 7.14
CA VAL A 47 21.99 4.59 7.72
C VAL A 47 23.41 4.40 7.22
N LEU A 48 24.25 3.74 8.03
CA LEU A 48 25.64 3.43 7.69
C LEU A 48 25.80 2.06 7.03
N ILE A 49 24.83 1.16 7.23
CA ILE A 49 24.79 -0.17 6.61
C ILE A 49 23.39 -0.47 6.08
N VAL A 50 23.31 -1.21 4.97
CA VAL A 50 22.03 -1.55 4.31
C VAL A 50 21.12 -2.38 5.21
N ALA A 51 21.69 -3.17 6.13
CA ALA A 51 20.94 -4.00 7.07
C ALA A 51 20.06 -3.18 8.03
N ASP A 52 20.47 -1.94 8.34
CA ASP A 52 19.75 -1.05 9.26
C ASP A 52 18.67 -0.23 8.55
N ALA A 53 18.59 -0.30 7.22
CA ALA A 53 17.62 0.43 6.42
C ALA A 53 16.20 -0.15 6.59
N THR A 54 15.32 0.65 7.19
CA THR A 54 13.89 0.35 7.35
C THR A 54 13.01 1.25 6.47
N ALA A 55 13.57 2.32 5.89
CA ALA A 55 12.88 3.26 5.04
C ALA A 55 13.78 3.71 3.86
N THR A 56 13.16 4.36 2.86
CA THR A 56 13.86 5.01 1.76
C THR A 56 13.15 6.31 1.37
N SER A 57 13.88 7.25 0.78
CA SER A 57 13.29 8.51 0.33
C SER A 57 12.29 8.31 -0.80
N TYR A 58 11.24 9.14 -0.80
CA TYR A 58 10.19 9.08 -1.82
C TYR A 58 10.72 9.39 -3.22
N SER A 59 11.71 10.27 -3.32
CA SER A 59 12.39 10.63 -4.57
C SER A 59 13.19 9.48 -5.18
N LEU A 60 13.72 8.57 -4.36
CA LEU A 60 14.37 7.34 -4.85
C LEU A 60 13.33 6.26 -5.19
N CYS A 61 12.32 6.09 -4.34
CA CYS A 61 11.33 5.02 -4.46
C CYS A 61 10.43 5.18 -5.69
N THR A 62 9.91 6.39 -5.95
CA THR A 62 8.93 6.64 -7.02
C THR A 62 9.44 6.32 -8.44
N PRO A 63 10.64 6.76 -8.87
CA PRO A 63 11.13 6.44 -10.21
C PRO A 63 11.53 4.96 -10.37
N LEU A 64 11.87 4.26 -9.28
CA LEU A 64 12.31 2.86 -9.33
C LEU A 64 11.14 1.87 -9.23
N CYS A 65 10.21 2.14 -8.32
CA CYS A 65 9.10 1.25 -8.03
C CYS A 65 7.77 1.70 -8.65
N GLY A 66 7.74 2.92 -9.20
CA GLY A 66 6.52 3.57 -9.64
C GLY A 66 5.83 4.32 -8.51
N LYS A 67 4.75 5.01 -8.85
CA LYS A 67 3.78 5.54 -7.89
C LYS A 67 2.58 4.60 -7.91
N GLY A 68 2.06 4.22 -6.75
CA GLY A 68 0.80 3.49 -6.68
C GLY A 68 -0.33 4.27 -7.36
N GLN A 69 -1.47 3.62 -7.59
CA GLN A 69 -2.64 4.37 -8.08
C GLN A 69 -3.04 5.45 -7.08
N ASP A 70 -3.29 6.66 -7.59
CA ASP A 70 -3.85 7.72 -6.79
C ASP A 70 -5.24 7.33 -6.28
N PHE A 71 -5.51 7.68 -5.03
CA PHE A 71 -6.79 7.37 -4.41
C PHE A 71 -7.93 8.07 -5.15
N ASN A 72 -8.87 7.27 -5.68
CA ASN A 72 -10.05 7.79 -6.35
C ASN A 72 -11.23 7.83 -5.37
N VAL A 73 -11.47 9.01 -4.79
CA VAL A 73 -12.56 9.27 -3.83
C VAL A 73 -13.92 8.88 -4.43
N SER A 74 -14.15 9.12 -5.72
CA SER A 74 -15.44 8.85 -6.38
C SER A 74 -15.73 7.36 -6.42
N VAL A 75 -14.75 6.55 -6.83
CA VAL A 75 -14.87 5.07 -6.85
C VAL A 75 -15.10 4.54 -5.44
N PHE A 76 -14.29 5.00 -4.47
CA PHE A 76 -14.47 4.63 -3.07
C PHE A 76 -15.86 4.99 -2.54
N ALA A 77 -16.33 6.21 -2.78
CA ALA A 77 -17.62 6.68 -2.29
C ALA A 77 -18.78 5.88 -2.90
N GLN A 78 -18.69 5.52 -4.18
CA GLN A 78 -19.68 4.70 -4.85
C GLN A 78 -19.75 3.29 -4.24
N ASP A 79 -18.60 2.62 -4.09
CA ASP A 79 -18.53 1.27 -3.53
C ASP A 79 -18.96 1.26 -2.06
N PHE A 80 -18.51 2.24 -1.28
CA PHE A 80 -18.89 2.41 0.12
C PHE A 80 -20.40 2.63 0.27
N THR A 81 -20.99 3.48 -0.58
CA THR A 81 -22.43 3.75 -0.55
C THR A 81 -23.22 2.51 -0.94
N SER A 82 -22.78 1.78 -1.97
CA SER A 82 -23.39 0.51 -2.37
C SER A 82 -23.35 -0.54 -1.26
N TRP A 83 -22.26 -0.60 -0.50
CA TRP A 83 -22.13 -1.46 0.66
C TRP A 83 -22.97 -1.00 1.85
N LEU A 84 -23.06 0.32 2.12
CA LEU A 84 -23.71 0.87 3.30
C LEU A 84 -25.24 0.91 3.21
N LEU A 85 -25.77 1.24 2.02
CA LEU A 85 -27.20 1.47 1.78
C LEU A 85 -28.12 0.34 2.30
N PRO A 86 -27.83 -0.94 2.05
CA PRO A 86 -28.65 -2.04 2.56
C PRO A 86 -28.78 -2.04 4.08
N TYR A 87 -27.68 -1.80 4.81
CA TYR A 87 -27.69 -1.79 6.27
C TYR A 87 -28.47 -0.60 6.84
N LEU A 88 -28.35 0.57 6.21
CA LEU A 88 -29.14 1.74 6.59
C LEU A 88 -30.64 1.48 6.42
N ALA A 89 -31.02 0.82 5.33
CA ALA A 89 -32.41 0.44 5.08
C ALA A 89 -32.92 -0.56 6.13
N LEU A 90 -32.12 -1.53 6.57
CA LEU A 90 -32.49 -2.46 7.63
C LEU A 90 -32.67 -1.77 8.99
N ILE A 91 -31.77 -0.85 9.35
CA ILE A 91 -31.86 -0.12 10.63
C ILE A 91 -33.11 0.77 10.66
N ALA A 92 -33.45 1.42 9.55
CA ALA A 92 -34.66 2.24 9.45
C ALA A 92 -35.97 1.44 9.60
N GLN A 93 -35.92 0.12 9.47
CA GLN A 93 -37.07 -0.78 9.59
C GLN A 93 -37.27 -1.35 11.01
N LEU A 94 -36.37 -1.06 11.95
CA LEU A 94 -36.53 -1.51 13.33
C LEU A 94 -37.72 -0.79 14.00
N PRO A 95 -38.65 -1.53 14.63
CA PRO A 95 -39.74 -0.93 15.38
C PRO A 95 -39.17 -0.17 16.58
N PHE A 96 -39.57 1.10 16.73
CA PHE A 96 -39.21 1.97 17.86
C PHE A 96 -39.97 1.57 19.13
#